data_AF-A0A7W7S1T6-F1
#
_entry.id   AF-A0A7W7S1T6-F1
#
_cell.length_a   1.000
_cell.length_b   1.000
_cell.length_c   1.000
_cell.angle_alpha   90.00
_cell.angle_beta   90.00
_cell.angle_gamma   90.00
#
_symmetry.space_group_name_H-M   'P 1'
#
loop_
_entity.id
_entity.type
_entity.pdbx_description
1 polymer ?
#
loop_
_entity_poly.entity_id
_entity_poly.type
_entity_poly.pdbx_seq_one_letter_code
_entity_poly.pdbx_strand_id
1 'polypeptide(L)'
;MDNSRATPPPVDEATAEIQDKALAVVQRLLKDRGIHARCHHTISLGLFASREAAWPDKPPLRSWMDRYPPELAVAGPQGWRDATVTVGPRSGHYLVSLRNGPDLQKVRSDRPEKVVDLILSVRGRS
;
A
#
# COMPACT_ATOMS: atom_id res chain seq x y z
N MET A 1 8.44 15.30 31.42
CA MET A 1 8.90 14.95 30.05
C MET A 1 7.66 14.56 29.26
N ASP A 2 7.00 15.55 28.68
CA ASP A 2 5.81 15.37 27.86
C ASP A 2 6.20 14.81 26.50
N ASN A 3 6.01 13.50 26.34
CA ASN A 3 6.13 12.83 25.05
C ASN A 3 4.85 13.11 24.25
N SER A 4 4.72 14.34 23.74
CA SER A 4 3.67 14.71 22.79
C SER A 4 3.84 13.87 21.53
N ARG A 5 3.14 12.71 21.48
CA ARG A 5 2.96 11.94 20.25
C ARG A 5 2.25 12.85 19.25
N ALA A 6 3.05 13.48 18.39
CA ALA A 6 2.56 14.27 17.27
C ALA A 6 1.53 13.42 16.51
N THR A 7 0.28 13.87 16.54
CA THR A 7 -0.80 13.22 15.82
C THR A 7 -0.49 13.39 14.34
N PRO A 8 -0.32 12.31 13.56
CA PRO A 8 0.04 12.43 12.16
C PRO A 8 -1.05 13.19 11.40
N PRO A 9 -0.66 13.99 10.39
CA PRO A 9 -1.61 14.73 9.56
C PRO A 9 -2.58 13.77 8.84
N PRO A 10 -3.80 14.23 8.53
CA PRO A 10 -4.78 13.42 7.83
C PRO A 10 -4.24 12.98 6.46
N VAL A 11 -4.46 11.71 6.10
CA VAL A 11 -4.38 11.26 4.71
C VAL A 11 -5.60 11.86 4.02
N ASP A 12 -5.38 12.86 3.17
CA ASP A 12 -6.41 13.49 2.36
C ASP A 12 -6.60 12.73 1.04
N GLU A 13 -7.67 13.09 0.31
CA GLU A 13 -7.97 12.51 -1.00
C GLU A 13 -6.80 12.66 -1.99
N ALA A 14 -6.06 13.77 -1.90
CA ALA A 14 -4.85 13.99 -2.68
C ALA A 14 -3.76 12.96 -2.36
N THR A 15 -3.58 12.58 -1.10
CA THR A 15 -2.62 11.55 -0.68
C THR A 15 -3.03 10.18 -1.21
N ALA A 16 -4.32 9.85 -1.19
CA ALA A 16 -4.83 8.60 -1.77
C ALA A 16 -4.55 8.54 -3.29
N GLU A 17 -4.82 9.62 -4.01
CA GLU A 17 -4.56 9.72 -5.44
C GLU A 17 -3.05 9.60 -5.77
N ILE A 18 -2.19 10.20 -4.94
CA ILE A 18 -0.72 10.08 -5.07
C ILE A 18 -0.27 8.63 -4.88
N GLN A 19 -0.82 7.93 -3.90
CA GLN A 19 -0.49 6.53 -3.64
C GLN A 19 -0.95 5.62 -4.79
N ASP A 20 -2.14 5.84 -5.32
CA ASP A 20 -2.65 5.09 -6.47
C ASP A 20 -1.79 5.31 -7.72
N LYS A 21 -1.41 6.57 -8.00
CA LYS A 21 -0.47 6.87 -9.09
C LYS A 21 0.87 6.18 -8.88
N ALA A 22 1.40 6.17 -7.66
CA ALA A 22 2.66 5.53 -7.34
C ALA A 22 2.62 4.01 -7.54
N LEU A 23 1.52 3.34 -7.16
CA LEU A 23 1.33 1.91 -7.38
C LEU A 23 1.11 1.59 -8.87
N ALA A 24 0.41 2.46 -9.62
CA ALA A 24 0.21 2.30 -11.05
C ALA A 24 1.54 2.34 -11.83
N VAL A 25 2.49 3.19 -11.41
CA VAL A 25 3.85 3.21 -11.99
C VAL A 25 4.56 1.88 -11.79
N VAL A 26 4.53 1.33 -10.57
CA VAL A 26 5.14 0.03 -10.27
C VAL A 26 4.47 -1.09 -11.07
N GLN A 27 3.14 -1.09 -11.16
CA GLN A 27 2.39 -2.06 -11.96
C GLN A 27 2.80 -2.03 -13.44
N ARG A 28 2.97 -0.84 -14.01
CA ARG A 28 3.43 -0.67 -15.39
C ARG A 28 4.84 -1.26 -15.58
N LEU A 29 5.78 -0.92 -14.70
CA LEU A 29 7.16 -1.44 -14.79
C LEU A 29 7.21 -2.97 -14.67
N LEU A 30 6.38 -3.56 -13.81
CA LEU A 30 6.25 -5.01 -13.69
C LEU A 30 5.70 -5.63 -14.99
N LYS A 31 4.68 -5.01 -15.58
CA LYS A 31 4.11 -5.45 -16.86
C LYS A 31 5.14 -5.41 -17.99
N ASP A 32 5.95 -4.35 -18.05
CA ASP A 32 7.03 -4.23 -19.04
C ASP A 32 8.11 -5.34 -18.89
N ARG A 33 8.20 -5.96 -17.71
CA ARG A 33 9.03 -7.14 -17.43
C ARG A 33 8.29 -8.48 -17.58
N GLY A 34 7.08 -8.48 -18.15
CA GLY A 34 6.26 -9.68 -18.31
C GLY A 34 5.63 -10.20 -17.01
N ILE A 35 5.59 -9.38 -15.96
CA ILE A 35 5.00 -9.75 -14.67
C ILE A 35 3.58 -9.20 -14.56
N HIS A 36 2.65 -10.10 -14.22
CA HIS A 36 1.27 -9.72 -13.96
C HIS A 36 1.14 -9.26 -12.51
N ALA A 37 0.74 -8.00 -12.33
CA ALA A 37 0.46 -7.41 -11.03
C ALA A 37 -0.94 -6.79 -11.04
N ARG A 38 -1.63 -6.86 -9.90
CA ARG A 38 -2.99 -6.32 -9.73
C ARG A 38 -3.06 -5.49 -8.46
N CYS A 39 -3.59 -4.27 -8.59
CA CYS A 39 -3.90 -3.43 -7.44
C CYS A 39 -5.21 -3.89 -6.80
N HIS A 40 -5.22 -4.06 -5.48
CA HIS A 40 -6.38 -4.42 -4.70
C HIS A 40 -6.75 -3.24 -3.79
N HIS A 41 -7.80 -2.51 -4.19
CA HIS A 41 -8.40 -1.48 -3.36
C HIS A 41 -9.35 -2.15 -2.37
N THR A 42 -9.08 -2.00 -1.08
CA THR A 42 -10.01 -2.48 -0.04
C THR A 42 -10.96 -1.34 0.31
N ILE A 43 -12.16 -1.35 -0.29
CA ILE A 43 -13.24 -0.46 0.12
C ILE A 43 -13.95 -1.11 1.30
N SER A 44 -14.06 -0.41 2.41
CA SER A 44 -14.78 -0.90 3.59
C SER A 44 -15.89 0.05 3.97
N LEU A 45 -17.09 -0.50 4.11
CA LEU A 45 -18.29 0.25 4.44
C LEU A 45 -18.63 0.02 5.91
N GLY A 46 -18.58 1.08 6.72
CA GLY A 46 -19.09 1.05 8.08
C GLY A 46 -20.58 1.34 8.07
N LEU A 47 -21.42 0.35 8.41
CA LEU A 47 -22.85 0.54 8.57
C LEU A 47 -23.15 0.92 10.03
N PHE A 48 -23.77 2.08 10.25
CA PHE A 48 -24.25 2.49 11.57
C PHE A 48 -25.76 2.29 11.68
N ALA A 49 -26.19 1.52 12.68
CA ALA A 49 -27.58 1.31 13.01
C ALA A 49 -28.02 2.29 14.11
N SER A 50 -28.28 3.54 13.77
CA SER A 50 -29.13 4.40 14.61
C SER A 50 -29.66 5.58 13.80
N ARG A 51 -30.98 5.73 13.79
CA ARG A 51 -31.71 6.84 13.15
C ARG A 51 -31.53 8.18 13.89
N GLU A 52 -31.02 8.13 15.13
CA GLU A 52 -30.90 9.28 16.04
C GLU A 52 -29.44 9.73 16.27
N ALA A 53 -28.47 8.92 15.85
CA ALA A 53 -27.07 9.34 15.88
C ALA A 53 -26.79 10.22 14.67
N ALA A 54 -26.64 11.54 14.88
CA ALA A 54 -26.09 12.44 13.88
C ALA A 54 -24.80 11.81 13.32
N TRP A 55 -24.68 11.77 11.99
CA TRP A 55 -23.44 11.39 11.33
C TRP A 55 -22.32 12.17 12.04
N PRO A 56 -21.27 11.51 12.56
CA PRO A 56 -20.19 12.30 13.12
C PRO A 56 -19.67 13.16 11.96
N ASP A 57 -19.72 14.49 12.10
CA ASP A 57 -19.05 15.45 11.20
C ASP A 57 -17.52 15.24 11.13
N LYS A 58 -17.03 14.17 11.77
CA LYS A 58 -15.67 13.71 11.66
C LYS A 58 -15.56 12.82 10.42
N PRO A 59 -14.68 13.15 9.46
CA PRO A 59 -14.41 12.28 8.33
C PRO A 59 -14.08 10.86 8.81
N PRO A 60 -14.43 9.82 8.01
CA PRO A 60 -14.29 8.42 8.39
C PRO A 60 -12.93 8.18 9.05
N LEU A 61 -12.98 7.60 10.26
CA LEU A 61 -11.85 7.58 11.20
C LEU A 61 -10.53 7.24 10.51
N ARG A 62 -9.57 8.18 10.57
CA ARG A 62 -8.15 8.08 10.16
C ARG A 62 -7.49 6.71 10.44
N SER A 63 -7.94 6.00 11.47
CA SER A 63 -7.48 4.65 11.80
C SER A 63 -7.77 3.58 10.74
N TRP A 64 -8.61 3.88 9.74
CA TRP A 64 -9.04 2.90 8.74
C TRP A 64 -8.09 2.82 7.54
N MET A 65 -7.71 3.95 6.94
CA MET A 65 -6.67 3.96 5.88
C MET A 65 -5.29 3.58 6.45
N ASP A 66 -5.02 3.88 7.72
CA ASP A 66 -3.85 3.34 8.44
C ASP A 66 -3.94 1.80 8.63
N ARG A 67 -5.15 1.22 8.66
CA ARG A 67 -5.36 -0.22 8.81
C ARG A 67 -5.36 -1.00 7.49
N TYR A 68 -5.82 -0.39 6.40
CA TYR A 68 -5.95 -1.03 5.10
C TYR A 68 -5.49 -0.10 3.97
N PRO A 69 -4.18 0.20 3.89
CA PRO A 69 -3.64 0.96 2.78
C PRO A 69 -3.85 0.19 1.45
N PRO A 70 -3.91 0.88 0.30
CA PRO A 70 -3.98 0.21 -0.99
C PRO A 70 -2.74 -0.68 -1.18
N GLU A 71 -2.98 -1.91 -1.63
CA GLU A 71 -1.94 -2.93 -1.83
C GLU A 71 -1.87 -3.35 -3.30
N LEU A 72 -0.65 -3.42 -3.83
CA LEU A 72 -0.34 -4.04 -5.11
C LEU A 72 0.18 -5.46 -4.86
N ALA A 73 -0.62 -6.46 -5.24
CA ALA A 73 -0.22 -7.85 -5.14
C ALA A 73 0.46 -8.29 -6.45
N VAL A 74 1.59 -8.97 -6.31
CA VAL A 74 2.34 -9.56 -7.43
C VAL A 74 2.19 -11.06 -7.37
N ALA A 75 1.65 -11.65 -8.45
CA ALA A 75 1.44 -13.07 -8.55
C ALA A 75 2.58 -13.73 -9.34
N GLY A 76 3.09 -14.83 -8.80
CA GLY A 76 3.98 -15.74 -9.49
C GLY A 76 3.26 -16.60 -10.52
N PRO A 77 4.00 -17.35 -11.35
CA PRO A 77 3.45 -18.15 -12.46
C PRO A 77 2.49 -19.26 -12.02
N GLN A 78 2.58 -19.69 -10.76
CA GLN A 78 1.71 -20.70 -10.15
C GLN A 78 0.45 -20.10 -9.50
N GLY A 79 0.21 -18.79 -9.66
CA GLY A 79 -0.93 -18.08 -9.05
C GLY A 79 -0.73 -17.70 -7.58
N TRP A 80 0.38 -18.11 -6.96
CA TRP A 80 0.73 -17.68 -5.61
C TRP A 80 1.18 -16.22 -5.57
N ARG A 81 0.96 -15.55 -4.44
CA ARG A 81 1.45 -14.19 -4.22
C ARG A 81 2.95 -14.22 -3.89
N ASP A 82 3.78 -13.68 -4.76
CA ASP A 82 5.24 -13.61 -4.57
C ASP A 82 5.63 -12.37 -3.75
N ALA A 83 4.88 -11.28 -3.91
CA ALA A 83 5.10 -10.04 -3.18
C ALA A 83 3.82 -9.23 -2.97
N THR A 84 3.82 -8.40 -1.93
CA THR A 84 2.85 -7.33 -1.70
C THR A 84 3.62 -6.01 -1.62
N VAL A 85 3.15 -4.98 -2.32
CA VAL A 85 3.71 -3.63 -2.26
C VAL A 85 2.64 -2.67 -1.75
N THR A 86 2.98 -1.87 -0.73
CA THR A 86 2.14 -0.78 -0.23
C THR A 86 2.94 0.52 -0.18
N VAL A 87 2.27 1.67 -0.08
CA VAL A 87 2.94 2.96 0.11
C VAL A 87 2.77 3.39 1.57
N GLY A 88 3.89 3.66 2.24
CA GLY A 88 3.91 4.07 3.63
C GLY A 88 3.24 5.45 3.81
N PRO A 89 2.26 5.60 4.73
CA PRO A 89 1.42 6.79 4.80
C PRO A 89 2.16 8.07 5.21
N ARG A 90 3.34 7.95 5.87
CA ARG A 90 4.11 9.10 6.35
C ARG A 90 5.33 9.45 5.49
N SER A 91 6.02 8.43 4.98
CA SER A 91 7.27 8.63 4.24
C SER A 91 7.08 8.61 2.73
N GLY A 92 5.92 8.18 2.23
CA GLY A 92 5.70 7.91 0.81
C GLY A 92 6.55 6.76 0.26
N HIS A 93 7.38 6.12 1.10
CA HIS A 93 8.23 5.01 0.69
C HIS A 93 7.37 3.81 0.32
N TYR A 94 7.82 3.06 -0.68
CA TYR A 94 7.29 1.74 -0.95
C TYR A 94 7.70 0.79 0.18
N LEU A 95 6.74 0.02 0.66
CA LEU A 95 6.91 -1.06 1.62
C LEU A 95 6.67 -2.37 0.85
N VAL A 96 7.69 -3.21 0.79
CA VAL A 96 7.68 -4.44 -0.02
C VAL A 96 7.79 -5.63 0.92
N SER A 97 6.75 -6.46 0.93
CA SER A 97 6.74 -7.75 1.61
C SER A 97 6.91 -8.86 0.57
N LEU A 98 7.88 -9.73 0.77
CA LEU A 98 8.24 -10.81 -0.14
C LEU A 98 7.89 -12.15 0.52
N ARG A 99 7.24 -13.07 -0.20
CA ARG A 99 6.74 -14.35 0.37
C ARG A 99 7.82 -15.15 1.10
N ASN A 100 9.02 -15.20 0.52
CA ASN A 100 10.18 -15.94 1.06
C ASN A 100 11.39 -15.01 1.27
N GLY A 101 11.16 -13.71 1.40
CA GLY A 101 12.23 -12.74 1.62
C GLY A 101 12.43 -12.41 3.10
N PRO A 102 13.44 -11.59 3.42
CA PRO A 102 13.54 -11.00 4.75
C PRO A 102 12.32 -10.12 5.05
N ASP A 103 12.20 -9.68 6.30
CA ASP A 103 11.17 -8.75 6.77
C ASP A 103 10.95 -7.55 5.83
N LEU A 104 9.80 -6.89 6.01
CA LEU A 104 9.32 -5.74 5.23
C LEU A 104 10.44 -4.79 4.78
N GLN A 105 10.67 -4.72 3.46
CA GLN A 105 11.69 -3.86 2.87
C GLN A 105 11.15 -2.47 2.54
N LYS A 106 11.94 -1.44 2.86
CA LYS A 106 11.60 -0.04 2.56
C LYS A 106 12.38 0.45 1.34
N VAL A 107 11.67 0.94 0.34
CA VAL A 107 12.25 1.54 -0.87
C VAL A 107 11.77 2.98 -0.99
N ARG A 108 12.66 3.89 -1.36
CA ARG A 108 12.31 5.30 -1.53
C ARG A 108 11.33 5.49 -2.70
N SER A 109 10.43 6.46 -2.57
CA SER A 109 9.42 6.80 -3.59
C SER A 109 10.01 7.25 -4.92
N ASP A 110 11.21 7.83 -4.89
CA ASP A 110 11.94 8.31 -6.07
C ASP A 110 12.60 7.18 -6.87
N ARG A 111 12.53 5.93 -6.41
CA ARG A 111 13.18 4.76 -7.03
C ARG A 111 12.23 3.56 -7.20
N PRO A 112 11.11 3.70 -7.91
CA PRO A 112 10.16 2.60 -8.14
C PRO A 112 10.79 1.39 -8.84
N GLU A 113 11.84 1.59 -9.65
CA GLU A 113 12.60 0.52 -10.29
C GLU A 113 13.26 -0.44 -9.27
N LYS A 114 13.63 0.05 -8.08
CA LYS A 114 14.22 -0.78 -7.03
C LYS A 114 13.21 -1.75 -6.42
N VAL A 115 11.92 -1.39 -6.41
CA VAL A 115 10.83 -2.30 -6.02
C VAL A 115 10.78 -3.49 -6.99
N VAL A 116 10.90 -3.22 -8.29
CA VAL A 116 10.90 -4.25 -9.33
C VAL A 116 12.14 -5.14 -9.22
N ASP A 117 13.32 -4.56 -9.03
CA ASP A 117 14.57 -5.30 -8.81
C ASP A 117 14.44 -6.28 -7.63
N LEU A 118 13.84 -5.82 -6.52
CA LEU A 118 13.61 -6.65 -5.33
C LEU A 118 12.68 -7.83 -5.64
N ILE A 119 11.55 -7.58 -6.30
CA ILE A 119 10.59 -8.64 -6.67
C ILE A 119 11.25 -9.66 -7.60
N LEU A 120 12.00 -9.19 -8.59
CA LEU A 120 12.73 -10.05 -9.54
C LEU A 120 13.80 -10.90 -8.85
N SER A 121 14.49 -10.35 -7.84
CA SER A 121 15.55 -11.06 -7.11
C SER A 121 15.06 -12.30 -6.37
N VAL A 122 13.76 -12.35 -6.02
CA VAL A 122 13.15 -13.52 -5.37
C VAL A 122 12.66 -14.54 -6.39
N ARG A 123 12.19 -14.10 -7.56
CA ARG A 123 11.76 -15.01 -8.64
C ARG A 123 12.91 -15.76 -9.30
N GLY A 124 14.12 -15.24 -9.24
CA GLY A 124 15.33 -15.92 -9.75
C GLY A 124 15.88 -17.03 -8.83
N ARG A 125 15.27 -17.29 -7.67
CA ARG A 125 15.70 -18.33 -6.71
C ARG A 125 14.75 -19.53 -6.60
N SER A 126 13.73 -19.62 -7.44
CA SER A 126 12.81 -20.77 -7.52
C SER A 126 13.15 -21.68 -8.68
#